data_AF-A0A814ZRF8-F1
#
_entry.id   AF-A0A814ZRF8-F1
#
_cell.length_a   1.000
_cell.length_b   1.000
_cell.length_c   1.000
_cell.angle_alpha   90.00
_cell.angle_beta   90.00
_cell.angle_gamma   90.00
#
_symmetry.space_group_name_H-M   'P 1'
#
loop_
_entity.id
_entity.type
_entity.pdbx_description
1 polymer ?
#
loop_
_entity_poly.entity_id
_entity_poly.type
_entity_poly.pdbx_seq_one_letter_code
_entity_poly.pdbx_strand_id
1 'polypeptide(L)'
;MQFDSLKILVVGGGTWGLSTCYHLALRGYKDITCLDKWSYPSLDSAGNDLNKMVRSEFVDDPVMQQLSQIAMHAWKTDPLFKIHFHETGRLSLANSS
;
A
#
# COMPACT_ATOMS: atom_id res chain seq x y z
N MET A 1 -8.88 -3.89 -25.03
CA MET A 1 -7.72 -4.77 -24.82
C MET A 1 -8.21 -6.03 -24.15
N GLN A 2 -7.86 -7.20 -24.68
CA GLN A 2 -8.33 -8.50 -24.19
C GLN A 2 -7.24 -9.07 -23.27
N PHE A 3 -7.45 -9.01 -21.94
CA PHE A 3 -6.49 -9.45 -20.93
C PHE A 3 -6.74 -10.87 -20.42
N ASP A 4 -7.75 -11.55 -20.97
CA ASP A 4 -8.29 -12.81 -20.45
C ASP A 4 -7.32 -14.00 -20.52
N SER A 5 -6.18 -13.86 -21.23
CA SER A 5 -5.17 -14.91 -21.38
C SER A 5 -3.86 -14.65 -20.62
N LEU A 6 -3.67 -13.50 -20.00
CA LEU A 6 -2.43 -13.18 -19.28
C LEU A 6 -2.47 -13.72 -17.85
N LYS A 7 -1.59 -14.67 -17.58
CA LYS A 7 -1.35 -15.21 -16.23
C LYS A 7 -0.31 -14.39 -15.51
N ILE A 8 -0.66 -13.87 -14.34
CA ILE A 8 0.23 -13.03 -13.54
C ILE A 8 0.49 -13.70 -12.20
N LEU A 9 1.76 -13.91 -11.88
CA LEU A 9 2.21 -14.39 -10.58
C LEU A 9 2.83 -13.23 -9.78
N VAL A 10 2.30 -12.97 -8.59
CA VAL A 10 2.85 -12.02 -7.62
C VAL A 10 3.46 -12.82 -6.46
N VAL A 11 4.76 -12.65 -6.23
CA VAL A 11 5.48 -13.32 -5.14
C VAL A 11 5.60 -12.36 -3.95
N GLY A 12 5.01 -12.76 -2.83
CA GLY A 12 4.83 -11.97 -1.61
C GLY A 12 3.41 -11.41 -1.50
N GLY A 13 2.67 -11.84 -0.48
CA GLY A 13 1.34 -11.39 -0.07
C GLY A 13 1.37 -10.36 1.07
N GLY A 14 2.40 -9.49 1.06
CA GLY A 14 2.51 -8.34 1.95
C GLY A 14 1.89 -7.06 1.37
N THR A 15 2.22 -5.90 1.94
CA THR A 15 1.64 -4.59 1.60
C THR A 15 1.61 -4.30 0.10
N TRP A 16 2.76 -4.41 -0.59
CA TRP A 16 2.85 -4.07 -2.01
C TRP A 16 2.35 -5.19 -2.91
N GLY A 17 2.50 -6.44 -2.51
CA GLY A 17 2.02 -7.59 -3.29
C GLY A 17 0.50 -7.63 -3.38
N LEU A 18 -0.18 -7.45 -2.25
CA LEU A 18 -1.64 -7.36 -2.22
C LEU A 18 -2.15 -6.09 -2.91
N SER A 19 -1.49 -4.94 -2.74
CA SER A 19 -1.81 -3.72 -3.50
C SER A 19 -1.68 -3.94 -5.02
N THR A 20 -0.65 -4.68 -5.44
CA THR A 20 -0.45 -5.04 -6.85
C THR A 20 -1.59 -5.92 -7.37
N CYS A 21 -1.92 -7.00 -6.65
CA CYS A 21 -3.04 -7.88 -7.00
C CYS A 21 -4.36 -7.11 -7.10
N TYR A 22 -4.65 -6.25 -6.11
CA TYR A 22 -5.84 -5.40 -6.08
C TYR A 22 -5.94 -4.51 -7.32
N HIS A 23 -4.88 -3.76 -7.62
CA HIS A 23 -4.89 -2.85 -8.77
C HIS A 23 -4.81 -3.57 -10.12
N LEU A 24 -4.26 -4.78 -10.21
CA LEU A 24 -4.38 -5.63 -11.40
C LEU A 24 -5.83 -6.06 -11.61
N ALA A 25 -6.51 -6.52 -10.56
CA ALA A 25 -7.91 -6.92 -10.64
C ALA A 25 -8.82 -5.74 -11.08
N LEU A 26 -8.60 -4.54 -10.52
CA LEU A 26 -9.32 -3.33 -10.92
C LEU A 26 -9.10 -2.94 -12.39
N ARG A 27 -7.92 -3.25 -12.95
CA ARG A 27 -7.61 -3.00 -14.38
C ARG A 27 -8.15 -4.08 -15.31
N GLY A 28 -8.85 -5.08 -14.78
CA GLY A 28 -9.55 -6.10 -15.57
C GLY A 28 -8.76 -7.39 -15.80
N TYR A 29 -7.58 -7.55 -15.21
CA TYR A 29 -6.85 -8.83 -15.25
C TYR A 29 -7.61 -9.90 -14.45
N LYS A 30 -7.68 -11.12 -14.99
CA LYS A 30 -8.53 -12.20 -14.44
C LYS A 30 -7.77 -13.38 -13.86
N ASP A 31 -6.55 -13.65 -14.33
CA ASP A 31 -5.71 -14.77 -13.88
C ASP A 31 -4.52 -14.24 -13.08
N ILE A 32 -4.77 -13.86 -11.82
CA ILE A 32 -3.77 -13.33 -10.89
C ILE A 32 -3.60 -14.32 -9.74
N THR A 33 -2.39 -14.86 -9.58
CA THR A 33 -2.02 -15.71 -8.46
C THR A 33 -1.06 -14.95 -7.54
N CYS A 34 -1.37 -14.88 -6.25
CA CYS A 34 -0.47 -14.35 -5.23
C CYS A 34 0.07 -15.50 -4.38
N LEU A 35 1.38 -15.63 -4.29
CA LEU A 35 2.04 -16.64 -3.45
C LEU A 35 2.74 -15.96 -2.28
N ASP A 36 2.48 -16.42 -1.07
CA ASP A 36 3.22 -16.04 0.13
C ASP A 36 3.58 -17.31 0.91
N LYS A 37 4.59 -17.21 1.77
CA LYS A 37 4.99 -18.29 2.68
C LYS A 37 3.91 -18.54 3.74
N TRP A 38 3.18 -17.49 4.13
CA TRP A 38 2.17 -17.53 5.18
C TRP A 38 0.77 -17.24 4.64
N SER A 39 -0.26 -17.68 5.36
CA SER A 39 -1.63 -17.24 5.11
C SER A 39 -1.77 -15.74 5.37
N TYR A 40 -2.70 -15.08 4.68
CA TYR A 40 -3.03 -13.68 4.97
C TYR A 40 -3.65 -13.52 6.37
N PRO A 41 -3.27 -12.49 7.15
CA PRO A 41 -2.14 -11.59 6.91
C PRO A 41 -0.79 -12.28 7.16
N SER A 42 0.16 -12.11 6.24
CA SER A 42 1.46 -12.78 6.34
C SER A 42 2.21 -12.35 7.60
N LEU A 43 2.65 -13.31 8.41
CA LEU A 43 3.28 -13.08 9.72
C LEU A 43 4.58 -12.26 9.61
N ASP A 44 5.35 -12.48 8.54
CA ASP A 44 6.62 -11.80 8.31
C ASP A 44 6.46 -10.49 7.52
N SER A 45 5.23 -10.09 7.17
CA SER A 45 5.01 -8.85 6.44
C SER A 45 5.25 -7.65 7.34
N ALA A 46 6.08 -6.70 6.89
CA ALA A 46 6.27 -5.44 7.58
C ALA A 46 4.96 -4.64 7.76
N GLY A 47 3.94 -4.91 6.94
CA GLY A 47 2.60 -4.32 7.04
C GLY A 47 1.66 -5.03 8.01
N ASN A 48 2.01 -6.21 8.51
CA ASN A 48 1.25 -6.92 9.55
C ASN A 48 1.58 -6.31 10.91
N ASP A 49 0.97 -5.17 11.19
CA ASP A 49 1.18 -4.37 12.39
C ASP A 49 -0.16 -3.78 12.82
N LEU A 50 -0.31 -3.44 14.11
CA LEU A 50 -1.51 -2.79 14.62
C LEU A 50 -1.69 -1.38 14.06
N ASN A 51 -0.59 -0.68 13.78
CA ASN A 51 -0.61 0.64 13.18
C ASN A 51 0.67 0.93 12.39
N LYS A 52 0.60 1.94 11.51
CA LYS A 52 1.75 2.55 10.84
C LYS A 52 1.54 4.05 10.77
N MET A 53 2.63 4.81 10.87
CA MET A 53 2.60 6.25 10.61
C MET A 53 2.48 6.51 9.11
N VAL A 54 1.64 7.47 8.73
CA VAL A 54 1.59 8.03 7.39
C VAL A 54 2.12 9.47 7.42
N ARG A 55 2.82 9.89 6.38
CA ARG A 55 3.32 11.26 6.22
C ARG A 55 3.44 11.62 4.75
N SER A 56 3.50 12.91 4.46
CA SER A 56 3.64 13.38 3.08
C SER A 56 4.80 14.34 2.85
N GLU A 57 5.69 14.49 3.82
CA GLU A 57 6.84 15.40 3.74
C GLU A 57 8.08 14.62 3.26
N PHE A 58 8.42 14.78 1.98
CA PHE A 58 9.62 14.23 1.33
C PHE A 58 10.31 15.34 0.52
N VAL A 59 11.04 16.22 1.22
CA VAL A 59 11.61 17.45 0.63
C VAL A 59 12.64 17.16 -0.46
N ASP A 60 13.48 16.14 -0.26
CA ASP A 60 14.61 15.84 -1.16
C ASP A 60 14.28 14.74 -2.19
N ASP A 61 13.03 14.27 -2.24
CA ASP A 61 12.59 13.21 -3.17
C ASP A 61 11.22 13.57 -3.80
N PRO A 62 11.23 14.23 -4.98
CA PRO A 62 10.01 14.65 -5.66
C PRO A 62 9.08 13.49 -6.03
N VAL A 63 9.64 12.30 -6.31
CA VAL A 63 8.85 11.12 -6.68
C VAL A 63 8.11 10.63 -5.44
N MET A 64 8.79 10.52 -4.30
CA MET A 64 8.14 10.13 -3.04
C MET A 64 7.16 11.20 -2.56
N GLN A 65 7.47 12.48 -2.77
CA GLN A 65 6.52 13.56 -2.50
C GLN A 65 5.23 13.34 -3.30
N GLN A 66 5.31 13.14 -4.61
CA GLN A 66 4.13 12.90 -5.46
C GLN A 66 3.37 11.63 -5.06
N LEU A 67 4.07 10.52 -4.84
CA LEU A 67 3.46 9.25 -4.42
C LEU A 67 2.75 9.39 -3.07
N SER A 68 3.33 10.14 -2.13
CA SER A 68 2.72 10.38 -0.83
C SER A 68 1.42 11.17 -0.94
N GLN A 69 1.34 12.15 -1.86
CA GLN A 69 0.10 12.91 -2.09
C GLN A 69 -1.00 12.02 -2.68
N ILE A 70 -0.65 11.14 -3.62
CA ILE A 70 -1.60 10.17 -4.20
C ILE A 70 -2.09 9.20 -3.11
N ALA A 71 -1.19 8.68 -2.28
CA ALA A 71 -1.54 7.78 -1.18
C ALA A 71 -2.41 8.49 -0.13
N MET A 72 -2.07 9.73 0.26
CA MET A 72 -2.87 10.52 1.20
C MET A 72 -4.27 10.81 0.66
N HIS A 73 -4.41 11.07 -0.63
CA HIS A 73 -5.72 11.20 -1.25
C HIS A 73 -6.53 9.90 -1.09
N ALA A 74 -5.95 8.76 -1.46
CA ALA A 74 -6.61 7.46 -1.34
C ALA A 74 -6.99 7.11 0.11
N TRP A 75 -6.12 7.36 1.10
CA TRP A 75 -6.43 7.18 2.52
C TRP A 75 -7.63 8.01 2.98
N LYS A 76 -7.87 9.17 2.38
CA LYS A 76 -8.98 10.06 2.75
C LYS A 76 -10.27 9.78 1.99
N THR A 77 -10.18 9.29 0.76
CA THR A 77 -11.31 9.24 -0.18
C THR A 77 -11.75 7.83 -0.58
N ASP A 78 -10.84 6.85 -0.62
CA ASP A 78 -11.19 5.47 -1.01
C ASP A 78 -11.90 4.77 0.15
N PRO A 79 -13.14 4.27 -0.02
CA PRO A 79 -13.89 3.59 1.03
C PRO A 79 -13.16 2.38 1.65
N LEU A 80 -12.33 1.69 0.88
CA LEU A 80 -11.56 0.54 1.36
C LEU A 80 -10.49 0.97 2.38
N PHE A 81 -9.81 2.09 2.12
CA PHE A 81 -8.68 2.55 2.93
C PHE A 81 -9.11 3.51 4.04
N LYS A 82 -10.17 4.30 3.81
CA LYS A 82 -10.63 5.36 4.71
C LYS A 82 -10.95 4.88 6.12
N ILE A 83 -11.51 3.67 6.26
CA ILE A 83 -11.87 3.10 7.56
C ILE A 83 -10.65 2.77 8.44
N HIS A 84 -9.46 2.69 7.85
CA HIS A 84 -8.20 2.39 8.54
C HIS A 84 -7.32 3.63 8.76
N PHE A 85 -7.71 4.78 8.21
CA PHE A 85 -6.94 6.02 8.34
C PHE A 85 -7.45 6.87 9.51
N HIS A 86 -6.55 7.16 10.44
CA HIS A 86 -6.81 8.03 11.58
C HIS A 86 -5.97 9.30 11.47
N GLU A 87 -6.61 10.43 11.14
CA GLU A 87 -5.94 11.73 10.98
C GLU A 87 -5.72 12.40 12.34
N THR A 88 -4.80 11.85 13.14
CA THR A 88 -4.52 12.33 14.51
C THR A 88 -3.40 13.35 14.60
N GLY A 89 -2.82 13.76 13.47
CA GLY A 89 -1.60 14.58 13.41
C GLY A 89 -0.33 13.80 13.79
N ARG A 90 0.82 14.48 13.68
CA ARG A 90 2.15 13.95 13.99
C ARG A 90 3.01 15.04 14.61
N LEU A 91 3.76 14.70 15.65
CA LEU A 91 4.78 15.57 16.25
C LEU A 91 6.17 15.00 15.96
N SER A 92 7.06 15.84 15.42
CA SER A 92 8.48 15.49 15.26
C SER A 92 9.31 16.42 16.13
N LEU A 93 10.10 15.84 17.04
CA LEU A 93 10.98 16.56 17.96
C LEU A 93 12.42 16.16 17.68
N ALA A 94 13.33 17.12 17.84
CA ALA A 94 14.76 16.88 17.83
C ALA A 94 15.38 17.62 19.02
N ASN A 95 16.47 17.08 19.55
CA ASN A 95 17.26 17.72 20.60
C ASN A 95 18.67 17.98 20.07
N SER A 96 19.25 19.11 20.43
CA SER A 96 20.58 19.56 19.95
C SER A 96 21.63 19.63 21.07
N SER A 97 21.32 19.14 22.27
CA SER A 97 22.26 19.11 23.40
C SER A 97 23.33 18.05 23.24
#